data_AF-A0A812W2I4-F1
#
_entry.id   AF-A0A812W2I4-F1
#
_cell.length_a   1.000
_cell.length_b   1.000
_cell.length_c   1.000
_cell.angle_alpha   90.00
_cell.angle_beta   90.00
_cell.angle_gamma   90.00
#
_symmetry.space_group_name_H-M   'P 1'
#
loop_
_entity.id
_entity.type
_entity.pdbx_description
1 polymer ?
#
loop_
_entity_poly.entity_id
_entity_poly.type
_entity_poly.pdbx_seq_one_letter_code
_entity_poly.pdbx_strand_id
1 'polypeptide(L)'
;MLADTSTKGTCALQTKVKVKKDGAAQVVTCSTEEIMCHDSTTISDSCHPKSTGCPVTCLAGEHVCHMPPTCDGCDGYNWCSSYTCPLYCGVDEVICHDSTTMTDSCHPAATGCPITCAPGDHVCHVPPTCDTCHGCSYCSPGSCPTYCGMDEVMCHDSATMTDSCHPKSTGCPVACLVGERVCHMPPTCNGCDGHNYCSSSPCPVYCGMDEVTCHDATTMTDSCHPASTGCPVTCASGDHECHVPPTCDTCHGYSYCSPSPCPVYCGVDEVMCHDSTTMTDSCHPKSTGCPVTCLAGEHVCHSPPVCAGCDGYNWCSSHTCPLTCGMHEVLCHDATTMTDSCHPATSGCPVTCPAGDHVCHSVATCQGCHGYNWCSSTPCTV
;
A
#
# COMPACT_ATOMS: atom_id res chain seq x y z
N MET A 1 -30.02 13.94 -17.89
CA MET A 1 -29.79 14.44 -16.52
C MET A 1 -28.37 14.06 -16.16
N LEU A 2 -27.57 15.04 -15.77
CA LEU A 2 -26.11 14.97 -15.65
C LEU A 2 -25.72 14.05 -14.48
N ALA A 3 -24.91 13.03 -14.78
CA ALA A 3 -24.21 12.22 -13.79
C ALA A 3 -22.91 12.94 -13.46
N ASP A 4 -22.75 13.33 -12.20
CA ASP A 4 -21.55 13.96 -11.69
C ASP A 4 -20.57 12.85 -11.28
N THR A 5 -19.53 12.64 -12.09
CA THR A 5 -18.44 11.71 -11.83
C THR A 5 -17.22 12.53 -11.42
N SER A 6 -17.02 12.74 -10.12
CA SER A 6 -15.74 13.18 -9.58
C SER A 6 -15.62 12.75 -8.12
N THR A 7 -14.72 11.79 -7.87
CA THR A 7 -13.60 11.88 -6.91
C THR A 7 -13.02 10.48 -6.68
N LYS A 8 -11.76 10.26 -7.10
CA LYS A 8 -10.89 9.20 -6.59
C LYS A 8 -9.82 9.85 -5.70
N GLY A 9 -9.61 9.26 -4.52
CA GLY A 9 -8.34 9.22 -3.80
C GLY A 9 -7.92 10.46 -3.02
N THR A 10 -8.17 10.46 -1.71
CA THR A 10 -7.19 10.94 -0.71
C THR A 10 -7.38 10.15 0.59
N CYS A 11 -6.29 9.53 1.06
CA CYS A 11 -6.22 8.89 2.37
C CYS A 11 -6.23 9.96 3.46
N ALA A 12 -7.36 10.08 4.15
CA ALA A 12 -7.50 10.69 5.46
C ALA A 12 -8.76 10.09 6.09
N LEU A 13 -8.76 9.88 7.42
CA LEU A 13 -9.95 9.58 8.20
C LEU A 13 -11.15 10.35 7.64
N GLN A 14 -12.10 9.68 6.98
CA GLN A 14 -13.27 10.39 6.47
C GLN A 14 -14.03 10.89 7.69
N THR A 15 -13.95 12.19 7.93
CA THR A 15 -14.63 12.87 9.03
C THR A 15 -15.56 13.90 8.38
N LYS A 16 -16.85 13.60 8.32
CA LYS A 16 -17.86 14.60 7.97
C LYS A 16 -18.52 15.08 9.24
N VAL A 17 -18.42 16.37 9.49
CA VAL A 17 -19.09 17.03 10.61
C VAL A 17 -20.48 17.43 10.15
N LYS A 18 -21.51 16.80 10.72
CA LYS A 18 -22.90 17.23 10.49
C LYS A 18 -23.35 18.15 11.61
N VAL A 19 -23.52 19.42 11.30
CA VAL A 19 -24.10 20.40 12.24
C VAL A 19 -25.61 20.15 12.34
N LYS A 20 -26.10 19.58 13.44
CA LYS A 20 -27.55 19.54 13.72
C LYS A 20 -28.06 20.96 13.97
N LYS A 21 -29.29 21.23 13.53
CA LYS A 21 -30.01 22.51 13.74
C LYS A 21 -30.18 22.90 15.22
N ASP A 22 -29.90 21.96 16.14
CA ASP A 22 -30.01 22.14 17.60
C ASP A 22 -28.65 22.10 18.34
N GLY A 23 -27.52 22.25 17.64
CA GLY A 23 -26.22 22.58 18.27
C GLY A 23 -25.35 21.40 18.76
N ALA A 24 -25.73 20.14 18.52
CA ALA A 24 -24.85 19.00 18.73
C ALA A 24 -24.37 18.45 17.38
N ALA A 25 -23.12 18.72 17.00
CA ALA A 25 -22.51 18.09 15.83
C ALA A 25 -22.25 16.61 16.13
N GLN A 26 -22.83 15.72 15.33
CA GLN A 26 -22.48 14.30 15.39
C GLN A 26 -21.34 14.10 14.41
N VAL A 27 -20.13 13.96 14.93
CA VAL A 27 -18.93 13.67 14.15
C VAL A 27 -18.85 12.16 13.99
N VAL A 28 -18.93 11.68 12.76
CA VAL A 28 -18.66 10.28 12.43
C VAL A 28 -17.25 10.24 11.84
N THR A 29 -16.41 9.39 12.41
CA THR A 29 -15.03 9.17 11.97
C THR A 29 -14.87 7.68 11.71
N CYS A 30 -14.52 7.31 10.48
CA CYS A 30 -14.32 5.93 10.08
C CYS A 30 -12.83 5.57 10.06
N SER A 31 -12.49 4.32 10.33
CA SER A 31 -11.11 3.83 10.23
C SER A 31 -10.59 3.80 8.78
N THR A 32 -9.30 3.52 8.57
CA THR A 32 -8.70 3.44 7.23
C THR A 32 -9.25 2.31 6.37
N GLU A 33 -9.81 1.28 7.01
CA GLU A 33 -10.43 0.10 6.39
C GLU A 33 -11.94 0.27 6.18
N GLU A 34 -12.48 1.44 6.52
CA GLU A 34 -13.90 1.77 6.41
C GLU A 34 -14.13 2.94 5.46
N ILE A 35 -15.25 2.87 4.76
CA ILE A 35 -15.82 3.95 3.94
C ILE A 35 -16.96 4.60 4.73
N MET A 36 -17.05 5.93 4.63
CA MET A 36 -18.19 6.67 5.16
C MET A 36 -19.34 6.65 4.16
N CYS A 37 -20.49 6.17 4.61
CA CYS A 37 -21.70 6.03 3.84
C CYS A 37 -22.76 7.02 4.32
N HIS A 38 -23.32 7.77 3.39
CA HIS A 38 -24.37 8.75 3.67
C HIS A 38 -25.74 8.18 3.35
N ASP A 39 -26.60 8.03 4.35
CA ASP A 39 -28.00 7.70 4.15
C ASP A 39 -28.82 8.99 4.06
N SER A 40 -29.26 9.30 2.85
CA SER A 40 -30.11 10.46 2.56
C SER A 40 -31.52 10.36 3.16
N THR A 41 -32.00 9.15 3.49
CA THR A 41 -33.36 8.93 4.00
C THR A 41 -33.44 9.21 5.50
N THR A 42 -32.48 8.74 6.27
CA THR A 42 -32.35 9.00 7.70
C THR A 42 -31.53 10.25 8.00
N ILE A 43 -30.90 10.82 6.96
CA ILE A 43 -30.00 11.97 7.09
C ILE A 43 -28.91 11.62 8.12
N SER A 44 -28.28 10.46 7.96
CA SER A 44 -27.24 9.95 8.87
C SER A 44 -26.01 9.47 8.10
N ASP A 45 -24.87 9.44 8.79
CA ASP A 45 -23.60 8.93 8.25
C ASP A 45 -23.22 7.68 9.06
N SER A 46 -22.76 6.63 8.38
CA SER A 46 -22.33 5.37 8.98
C SER A 46 -21.00 4.90 8.38
N CYS A 47 -20.24 4.11 9.12
CA CYS A 47 -19.01 3.50 8.64
C CYS A 47 -19.30 2.06 8.20
N HIS A 48 -18.76 1.67 7.04
CA HIS A 48 -18.88 0.32 6.50
C HIS A 48 -17.52 -0.16 6.01
N PRO A 49 -17.20 -1.47 6.06
CA PRO A 49 -15.96 -1.98 5.51
C PRO A 49 -15.80 -1.63 4.04
N LYS A 50 -14.62 -1.16 3.63
CA LYS A 50 -14.30 -0.87 2.22
C LYS A 50 -14.57 -2.06 1.30
N SER A 51 -14.33 -3.28 1.78
CA SER A 51 -14.63 -4.52 1.05
C SER A 51 -16.11 -4.70 0.73
N THR A 52 -17.01 -4.16 1.55
CA THR A 52 -18.47 -4.30 1.36
C THR A 52 -19.10 -3.11 0.64
N GLY A 53 -18.47 -1.94 0.69
CA GLY A 53 -19.03 -0.70 0.18
C GLY A 53 -20.27 -0.21 0.94
N CYS A 54 -20.87 0.89 0.47
CA CYS A 54 -22.04 1.47 1.12
C CYS A 54 -23.34 0.72 0.81
N PRO A 55 -24.20 0.42 1.80
CA PRO A 55 -25.46 -0.26 1.55
C PRO A 55 -26.38 0.59 0.67
N VAL A 56 -27.07 -0.06 -0.27
CA VAL A 56 -28.08 0.57 -1.13
C VAL A 56 -29.44 -0.09 -0.94
N THR A 57 -30.50 0.72 -1.02
CA THR A 57 -31.89 0.22 -1.03
C THR A 57 -32.44 0.38 -2.43
N CYS A 58 -32.77 -0.73 -3.08
CA CYS A 58 -33.26 -0.74 -4.46
C CYS A 58 -34.78 -0.83 -4.52
N LEU A 59 -35.34 -0.43 -5.67
CA LEU A 59 -36.77 -0.54 -5.90
C LEU A 59 -37.18 -2.01 -6.03
N ALA A 60 -38.48 -2.28 -5.83
CA ALA A 60 -39.01 -3.63 -5.99
C ALA A 60 -38.75 -4.15 -7.41
N GLY A 61 -38.08 -5.29 -7.52
CA GLY A 61 -37.70 -5.91 -8.79
C GLY A 61 -36.31 -5.57 -9.30
N GLU A 62 -35.58 -4.66 -8.63
CA GLU A 62 -34.15 -4.42 -8.90
C GLU A 62 -33.24 -5.34 -8.09
N HIS A 63 -32.02 -5.51 -8.57
CA HIS A 63 -30.94 -6.24 -7.92
C HIS A 63 -29.99 -5.26 -7.23
N VAL A 64 -29.58 -5.60 -6.01
CA VAL A 64 -28.44 -4.95 -5.33
C VAL A 64 -27.18 -5.58 -5.90
N CYS A 65 -26.41 -4.81 -6.65
CA CYS A 65 -25.16 -5.22 -7.24
C CYS A 65 -23.98 -4.69 -6.44
N HIS A 66 -22.88 -5.45 -6.46
CA HIS A 66 -21.68 -5.17 -5.70
C HIS A 66 -20.46 -5.28 -6.61
N MET A 67 -19.53 -4.33 -6.45
CA MET A 67 -18.20 -4.38 -7.05
C MET A 67 -17.21 -4.29 -5.89
N PRO A 68 -16.42 -5.35 -5.63
CA PRO A 68 -15.41 -5.31 -4.59
C PRO A 68 -14.28 -4.33 -4.98
N PRO A 69 -13.41 -3.97 -4.02
CA PRO A 69 -12.18 -3.23 -4.31
C PRO A 69 -11.37 -3.90 -5.43
N THR A 70 -10.96 -3.10 -6.42
CA THR A 70 -10.16 -3.54 -7.58
C THR A 70 -8.70 -3.08 -7.51
N CYS A 71 -8.33 -2.41 -6.42
CA CYS A 71 -6.95 -2.05 -6.10
C CYS A 71 -6.76 -2.01 -4.58
N ASP A 72 -5.52 -2.13 -4.12
CA ASP A 72 -5.20 -1.89 -2.71
C ASP A 72 -5.58 -0.46 -2.32
N GLY A 73 -6.41 -0.35 -1.28
CA GLY A 73 -6.95 0.92 -0.80
C GLY A 73 -8.13 1.49 -1.61
N CYS A 74 -8.55 0.85 -2.71
CA CYS A 74 -9.81 1.17 -3.37
C CYS A 74 -11.01 0.81 -2.49
N ASP A 75 -12.13 1.51 -2.70
CA ASP A 75 -13.40 1.20 -2.03
C ASP A 75 -14.26 0.31 -2.93
N GLY A 76 -14.89 -0.70 -2.34
CA GLY A 76 -16.01 -1.38 -2.97
C GLY A 76 -17.24 -0.47 -3.00
N TYR A 77 -18.13 -0.69 -3.95
CA TYR A 77 -19.39 0.05 -4.01
C TYR A 77 -20.56 -0.83 -4.43
N ASN A 78 -21.75 -0.43 -4.00
CA ASN A 78 -23.00 -1.09 -4.34
C ASN A 78 -23.87 -0.16 -5.20
N TRP A 79 -24.66 -0.74 -6.10
CA TRP A 79 -25.63 -0.01 -6.92
C TRP A 79 -26.88 -0.85 -7.19
N CYS A 80 -27.93 -0.19 -7.64
CA CYS A 80 -29.18 -0.84 -8.04
C CYS A 80 -29.19 -1.07 -9.56
N SER A 81 -29.62 -2.26 -9.98
CA SER A 81 -29.71 -2.63 -11.40
C SER A 81 -31.04 -3.33 -11.70
N SER A 82 -31.67 -2.99 -12.82
CA SER A 82 -32.83 -3.72 -13.35
C SER A 82 -32.44 -5.04 -14.02
N TYR A 83 -31.14 -5.31 -14.18
CA TYR A 83 -30.59 -6.53 -14.77
C TYR A 83 -29.78 -7.30 -13.72
N THR A 84 -29.58 -8.60 -13.97
CA THR A 84 -28.67 -9.43 -13.17
C THR A 84 -27.31 -8.75 -13.06
N CYS A 85 -26.75 -8.76 -11.84
CA CYS A 85 -25.51 -8.08 -11.56
C CYS A 85 -24.35 -8.71 -12.35
N PRO A 86 -23.50 -7.90 -13.02
CA PRO A 86 -22.24 -8.40 -13.53
C PRO A 86 -21.40 -8.94 -12.37
N LEU A 87 -20.65 -10.00 -12.63
CA LEU A 87 -19.68 -10.53 -11.67
C LEU A 87 -18.42 -9.66 -11.70
N TYR A 88 -18.01 -9.18 -10.53
CA TYR A 88 -16.72 -8.52 -10.32
C TYR A 88 -15.99 -9.22 -9.19
N CYS A 89 -14.72 -9.53 -9.41
CA CYS A 89 -13.86 -10.16 -8.41
C CYS A 89 -12.93 -9.13 -7.78
N GLY A 90 -12.52 -9.38 -6.54
CA GLY A 90 -11.58 -8.52 -5.82
C GLY A 90 -10.16 -8.58 -6.39
N VAL A 91 -9.26 -7.77 -5.82
CA VAL A 91 -7.83 -7.74 -6.18
C VAL A 91 -7.13 -9.10 -6.07
N ASP A 92 -7.53 -9.90 -5.10
CA ASP A 92 -6.93 -11.22 -4.81
C ASP A 92 -7.73 -12.38 -5.41
N GLU A 93 -8.59 -12.09 -6.39
CA GLU A 93 -9.47 -13.07 -7.01
C GLU A 93 -9.36 -13.04 -8.53
N VAL A 94 -9.67 -14.17 -9.16
CA VAL A 94 -9.73 -14.35 -10.60
C VAL A 94 -11.13 -14.81 -11.00
N ILE A 95 -11.63 -14.30 -12.13
CA ILE A 95 -12.88 -14.75 -12.73
C ILE A 95 -12.65 -16.10 -13.39
N CYS A 96 -13.46 -17.08 -13.01
CA CYS A 96 -13.41 -18.45 -13.50
C CYS A 96 -14.71 -18.80 -14.19
N HIS A 97 -14.60 -19.28 -15.44
CA HIS A 97 -15.75 -19.72 -16.22
C HIS A 97 -15.94 -21.23 -16.09
N ASP A 98 -17.07 -21.65 -15.53
CA ASP A 98 -17.48 -23.05 -15.54
C ASP A 98 -18.26 -23.35 -16.83
N SER A 99 -17.60 -24.01 -17.78
CA SER A 99 -18.20 -24.42 -19.06
C SER A 99 -19.34 -25.43 -18.94
N THR A 100 -19.50 -26.10 -17.79
CA THR A 100 -20.57 -27.09 -17.58
C THR A 100 -21.88 -26.43 -17.15
N THR A 101 -21.81 -25.43 -16.29
CA THR A 101 -22.96 -24.65 -15.81
C THR A 101 -23.17 -23.38 -16.63
N MET A 102 -22.19 -22.98 -17.45
CA MET A 102 -22.12 -21.70 -18.15
C MET A 102 -22.20 -20.50 -17.20
N THR A 103 -21.53 -20.61 -16.04
CA THR A 103 -21.50 -19.56 -15.01
C THR A 103 -20.08 -19.10 -14.71
N ASP A 104 -19.93 -17.80 -14.44
CA ASP A 104 -18.70 -17.23 -13.92
C ASP A 104 -18.72 -17.21 -12.39
N SER A 105 -17.58 -17.45 -11.75
CA SER A 105 -17.39 -17.35 -10.29
C SER A 105 -16.03 -16.75 -9.96
N CYS A 106 -15.92 -16.08 -8.80
CA CYS A 106 -14.65 -15.59 -8.28
C CYS A 106 -13.96 -16.69 -7.46
N HIS A 107 -12.66 -16.85 -7.67
CA HIS A 107 -11.81 -17.75 -6.90
C HIS A 107 -10.51 -17.07 -6.51
N PRO A 108 -9.84 -17.46 -5.42
CA PRO A 108 -8.59 -16.85 -5.01
C PRO A 108 -7.55 -16.90 -6.14
N ALA A 109 -6.94 -15.76 -6.45
CA ALA A 109 -5.88 -15.63 -7.44
C ALA A 109 -4.71 -16.56 -7.11
N ALA A 110 -4.44 -16.80 -5.83
CA ALA A 110 -3.41 -17.73 -5.37
C ALA A 110 -3.66 -19.17 -5.83
N THR A 111 -4.91 -19.65 -5.83
CA THR A 111 -5.25 -21.03 -6.24
C THR A 111 -5.65 -21.14 -7.72
N GLY A 112 -6.08 -20.03 -8.30
CA GLY A 112 -6.64 -20.01 -9.64
C GLY A 112 -8.02 -20.69 -9.73
N CYS A 113 -8.44 -20.97 -10.95
CA CYS A 113 -9.75 -21.55 -11.21
C CYS A 113 -9.83 -23.04 -10.87
N PRO A 114 -10.93 -23.48 -10.22
CA PRO A 114 -11.16 -24.90 -9.98
C PRO A 114 -11.38 -25.60 -11.31
N ILE A 115 -10.85 -26.82 -11.43
CA ILE A 115 -11.03 -27.67 -12.60
C ILE A 115 -11.50 -29.05 -12.16
N THR A 116 -12.22 -29.73 -13.04
CA THR A 116 -12.57 -31.14 -12.88
C THR A 116 -11.81 -31.96 -13.90
N CYS A 117 -11.06 -32.97 -13.44
CA CYS A 117 -10.29 -33.85 -14.31
C CYS A 117 -11.01 -35.16 -14.58
N ALA A 118 -10.58 -35.84 -15.65
CA ALA A 118 -11.09 -37.16 -15.97
C ALA A 118 -10.77 -38.17 -14.85
N PRO A 119 -11.58 -39.23 -14.68
CA PRO A 119 -11.26 -40.27 -13.69
C PRO A 119 -9.87 -40.86 -13.93
N GLY A 120 -9.00 -40.78 -12.93
CA GLY A 120 -7.62 -41.25 -12.98
C GLY A 120 -6.57 -40.16 -13.17
N ASP A 121 -6.96 -38.96 -13.59
CA ASP A 121 -6.08 -37.79 -13.65
C ASP A 121 -5.99 -37.09 -12.28
N HIS A 122 -4.90 -36.36 -12.07
CA HIS A 122 -4.64 -35.51 -10.92
C HIS A 122 -4.94 -34.04 -11.25
N VAL A 123 -5.58 -33.33 -10.31
CA VAL A 123 -5.68 -31.86 -10.35
C VAL A 123 -4.36 -31.30 -9.82
N CYS A 124 -3.57 -30.71 -10.70
CA CYS A 124 -2.29 -30.11 -10.38
C CYS A 124 -2.44 -28.59 -10.28
N HIS A 125 -1.67 -27.99 -9.37
CA HIS A 125 -1.73 -26.58 -9.10
C HIS A 125 -0.35 -25.94 -9.27
N VAL A 126 -0.31 -24.78 -9.93
CA VAL A 126 0.85 -23.90 -10.03
C VAL A 126 0.49 -22.61 -9.31
N PRO A 127 1.15 -22.28 -8.19
CA PRO A 127 0.94 -21.01 -7.50
C PRO A 127 1.46 -19.83 -8.35
N PRO A 128 1.02 -18.60 -8.06
CA PRO A 128 1.52 -17.42 -8.76
C PRO A 128 3.03 -17.21 -8.54
N THR A 129 3.74 -16.89 -9.62
CA THR A 129 5.19 -16.67 -9.63
C THR A 129 5.58 -15.20 -9.88
N CYS A 130 4.61 -14.30 -9.93
CA CYS A 130 4.80 -12.84 -10.00
C CYS A 130 3.62 -12.13 -9.31
N ASP A 131 3.77 -10.88 -8.86
CA ASP A 131 2.71 -10.13 -8.14
C ASP A 131 1.44 -9.95 -8.98
N THR A 132 1.57 -9.97 -10.30
CA THR A 132 0.47 -9.82 -11.25
C THR A 132 0.06 -11.14 -11.90
N CYS A 133 0.69 -12.25 -11.50
CA CYS A 133 0.39 -13.58 -12.00
C CYS A 133 -0.72 -14.19 -11.15
N HIS A 134 -1.61 -14.94 -11.79
CA HIS A 134 -2.57 -15.79 -11.08
C HIS A 134 -2.02 -17.22 -11.04
N GLY A 135 -2.30 -17.93 -9.96
CA GLY A 135 -2.15 -19.37 -9.93
C GLY A 135 -3.05 -20.02 -10.97
N CYS A 136 -2.69 -21.22 -11.40
CA CYS A 136 -3.48 -21.99 -12.35
C CYS A 136 -3.56 -23.45 -11.92
N SER A 137 -4.67 -24.10 -12.30
CA SER A 137 -4.86 -25.52 -12.10
C SER A 137 -4.96 -26.22 -13.45
N TYR A 138 -4.38 -27.42 -13.57
CA TYR A 138 -4.41 -28.23 -14.80
C TYR A 138 -4.51 -29.72 -14.50
N CYS A 139 -5.04 -30.51 -15.44
CA CYS A 139 -5.13 -31.95 -15.31
C CYS A 139 -3.85 -32.63 -15.78
N SER A 140 -3.35 -33.59 -15.01
CA SER A 140 -2.21 -34.42 -15.37
C SER A 140 -2.53 -35.90 -15.18
N PRO A 141 -2.21 -36.79 -16.14
CA PRO A 141 -2.34 -38.23 -15.95
C PRO A 141 -1.26 -38.82 -15.02
N GLY A 142 -0.25 -38.03 -14.66
CA GLY A 142 0.82 -38.40 -13.72
C GLY A 142 0.77 -37.57 -12.44
N SER A 143 1.67 -37.88 -11.50
CA SER A 143 1.83 -37.08 -10.28
C SER A 143 2.13 -35.62 -10.62
N CYS A 144 1.53 -34.70 -9.85
CA CYS A 144 1.75 -33.28 -10.04
C CYS A 144 3.19 -32.89 -9.71
N PRO A 145 3.90 -32.18 -10.61
CA PRO A 145 5.16 -31.55 -10.26
C PRO A 145 4.93 -30.52 -9.14
N THR A 146 5.91 -30.40 -8.25
CA THR A 146 5.93 -29.35 -7.23
C THR A 146 6.29 -28.01 -7.90
N TYR A 147 5.48 -26.99 -7.68
CA TYR A 147 5.76 -25.61 -8.06
C TYR A 147 5.64 -24.74 -6.81
N CYS A 148 6.63 -23.87 -6.58
CA CYS A 148 6.66 -23.00 -5.41
C CYS A 148 6.25 -21.58 -5.79
N GLY A 149 5.57 -20.90 -4.86
CA GLY A 149 5.19 -19.51 -5.04
C GLY A 149 6.39 -18.56 -5.03
N MET A 150 6.16 -17.27 -5.26
CA MET A 150 7.22 -16.25 -5.25
C MET A 150 8.02 -16.18 -3.96
N ASP A 151 7.35 -16.34 -2.82
CA ASP A 151 7.94 -16.24 -1.48
C ASP A 151 8.41 -17.59 -0.94
N GLU A 152 8.49 -18.60 -1.81
CA GLU A 152 8.91 -19.94 -1.48
C GLU A 152 10.14 -20.38 -2.28
N VAL A 153 10.96 -21.22 -1.65
CA VAL A 153 12.08 -21.91 -2.26
C VAL A 153 11.75 -23.39 -2.38
N MET A 154 12.13 -23.99 -3.52
CA MET A 154 11.98 -25.42 -3.76
C MET A 154 13.11 -26.18 -3.07
N CYS A 155 12.73 -27.17 -2.27
CA CYS A 155 13.62 -27.96 -1.45
C CYS A 155 13.52 -29.43 -1.83
N HIS A 156 14.66 -30.02 -2.18
CA HIS A 156 14.72 -31.42 -2.53
C HIS A 156 15.18 -32.26 -1.33
N ASP A 157 14.32 -33.15 -0.84
CA ASP A 157 14.69 -34.15 0.15
C ASP A 157 15.26 -35.39 -0.53
N SER A 158 16.59 -35.55 -0.46
CA SER A 158 17.29 -36.68 -1.05
C SER A 158 16.98 -38.03 -0.37
N ALA A 159 16.44 -38.05 0.85
CA ALA A 159 16.09 -39.28 1.54
C ALA A 159 14.76 -39.85 1.03
N THR A 160 13.79 -38.98 0.76
CA THR A 160 12.47 -39.36 0.23
C THR A 160 12.37 -39.23 -1.29
N MET A 161 13.34 -38.57 -1.93
CA MET A 161 13.33 -38.18 -3.35
C MET A 161 12.09 -37.34 -3.69
N THR A 162 11.72 -36.42 -2.79
CA THR A 162 10.55 -35.54 -2.97
C THR A 162 10.93 -34.07 -2.93
N ASP A 163 10.19 -33.25 -3.67
CA ASP A 163 10.34 -31.80 -3.67
C ASP A 163 9.22 -31.14 -2.85
N SER A 164 9.58 -30.22 -1.96
CA SER A 164 8.67 -29.43 -1.14
C SER A 164 8.96 -27.93 -1.28
N CYS A 165 7.95 -27.10 -1.00
CA CYS A 165 8.10 -25.65 -0.95
C CYS A 165 8.21 -25.18 0.50
N HIS A 166 9.15 -24.25 0.75
CA HIS A 166 9.36 -23.66 2.07
C HIS A 166 9.50 -22.14 1.94
N PRO A 167 9.13 -21.34 2.94
CA PRO A 167 9.29 -19.89 2.86
C PRO A 167 10.74 -19.50 2.59
N LYS A 168 10.98 -18.58 1.65
CA LYS A 168 12.31 -18.04 1.35
C LYS A 168 12.98 -17.43 2.57
N SER A 169 12.20 -16.83 3.48
CA SER A 169 12.70 -16.30 4.74
C SER A 169 13.36 -17.35 5.63
N THR A 170 12.89 -18.61 5.58
CA THR A 170 13.39 -19.72 6.40
C THR A 170 14.38 -20.60 5.63
N GLY A 171 14.17 -20.78 4.33
CA GLY A 171 14.95 -21.69 3.51
C GLY A 171 14.58 -23.16 3.67
N CYS A 172 15.35 -24.03 3.02
CA CYS A 172 15.11 -25.47 3.06
C CYS A 172 15.45 -26.10 4.41
N PRO A 173 14.63 -27.04 4.91
CA PRO A 173 14.94 -27.77 6.13
C PRO A 173 16.17 -28.65 5.93
N VAL A 174 16.99 -28.78 6.98
CA VAL A 174 18.18 -29.64 6.98
C VAL A 174 18.13 -30.63 8.15
N ALA A 175 18.56 -31.85 7.90
CA ALA A 175 18.72 -32.87 8.93
C ALA A 175 20.19 -32.94 9.37
N CYS A 176 20.45 -32.61 10.63
CA CYS A 176 21.80 -32.61 11.19
C CYS A 176 22.12 -33.89 11.95
N LEU A 177 23.41 -34.19 12.08
CA LEU A 177 23.84 -35.33 12.87
C LEU A 177 23.56 -35.11 14.37
N VAL A 178 23.47 -36.21 15.12
CA VAL A 178 23.28 -36.13 16.57
C VAL A 178 24.44 -35.33 17.20
N GLY A 179 24.09 -34.27 17.92
CA GLY A 179 25.05 -33.36 18.57
C GLY A 179 25.35 -32.09 17.78
N GLU A 180 24.93 -32.00 16.51
CA GLU A 180 24.94 -30.75 15.74
C GLU A 180 23.67 -29.93 15.97
N ARG A 181 23.72 -28.66 15.59
CA ARG A 181 22.63 -27.70 15.65
C ARG A 181 22.25 -27.28 14.24
N VAL A 182 20.95 -27.13 14.00
CA VAL A 182 20.45 -26.45 12.81
C VAL A 182 20.63 -24.96 13.02
N CYS A 183 21.46 -24.35 12.19
CA CYS A 183 21.66 -22.91 12.15
C CYS A 183 20.94 -22.33 10.96
N HIS A 184 20.42 -21.13 11.14
CA HIS A 184 19.65 -20.41 10.14
C HIS A 184 20.40 -19.12 9.76
N MET A 185 20.51 -18.88 8.46
CA MET A 185 20.95 -17.60 7.91
C MET A 185 19.76 -16.98 7.16
N PRO A 186 19.19 -15.87 7.62
CA PRO A 186 18.10 -15.20 6.93
C PRO A 186 18.58 -14.59 5.60
N PRO A 187 17.66 -14.21 4.70
CA PRO A 187 17.97 -13.44 3.51
C PRO A 187 18.73 -12.15 3.84
N THR A 188 19.87 -11.95 3.17
CA THR A 188 20.73 -10.75 3.33
C THR A 188 20.69 -9.82 2.11
N CYS A 189 19.88 -10.14 1.11
CA CYS A 189 19.67 -9.33 -0.09
C CYS A 189 18.24 -9.47 -0.59
N ASN A 190 17.77 -8.48 -1.35
CA ASN A 190 16.48 -8.60 -2.03
C ASN A 190 16.56 -9.71 -3.10
N GLY A 191 15.69 -10.72 -2.99
CA GLY A 191 15.70 -11.91 -3.84
C GLY A 191 16.70 -13.00 -3.44
N CYS A 192 17.44 -12.83 -2.34
CA CYS A 192 18.17 -13.93 -1.72
C CYS A 192 17.22 -14.84 -0.92
N ASP A 193 17.53 -16.13 -0.87
CA ASP A 193 16.84 -17.07 0.00
C ASP A 193 17.63 -17.24 1.30
N GLY A 194 16.90 -17.37 2.40
CA GLY A 194 17.45 -17.88 3.64
C GLY A 194 17.88 -19.32 3.45
N HIS A 195 18.82 -19.78 4.26
CA HIS A 195 19.23 -21.18 4.22
C HIS A 195 19.58 -21.69 5.61
N ASN A 196 19.35 -22.98 5.79
CA ASN A 196 19.70 -23.69 7.01
C ASN A 196 20.94 -24.54 6.77
N TYR A 197 21.79 -24.68 7.78
CA TYR A 197 22.99 -25.49 7.72
C TYR A 197 23.29 -26.12 9.09
N CYS A 198 24.06 -27.20 9.09
CA CYS A 198 24.44 -27.90 10.31
C CYS A 198 25.76 -27.36 10.86
N SER A 199 25.80 -27.14 12.17
CA SER A 199 27.01 -26.72 12.88
C SER A 199 27.22 -27.54 14.14
N SER A 200 28.46 -27.96 14.37
CA SER A 200 28.90 -28.55 15.65
C SER A 200 29.13 -27.50 16.74
N SER A 201 29.21 -26.23 16.37
CA SER A 201 29.36 -25.09 17.26
C SER A 201 28.02 -24.37 17.48
N PRO A 202 27.87 -23.53 18.51
CA PRO A 202 26.73 -22.62 18.62
C PRO A 202 26.54 -21.83 17.33
N CYS A 203 25.30 -21.62 16.93
CA CYS A 203 25.00 -20.92 15.70
C CYS A 203 25.44 -19.46 15.81
N PRO A 204 26.21 -18.92 14.84
CA PRO A 204 26.42 -17.49 14.76
C PRO A 204 25.07 -16.79 14.53
N VAL A 205 25.00 -15.55 14.98
CA VAL A 205 23.83 -14.71 14.78
C VAL A 205 23.98 -14.01 13.44
N TYR A 206 23.03 -14.23 12.54
CA TYR A 206 22.91 -13.54 11.27
C TYR A 206 21.59 -12.77 11.27
N CYS A 207 21.67 -11.49 10.96
CA CYS A 207 20.51 -10.60 10.93
C CYS A 207 20.03 -10.42 9.49
N GLY A 208 18.73 -10.22 9.32
CA GLY A 208 18.13 -9.95 8.02
C GLY A 208 18.49 -8.56 7.49
N MET A 209 17.98 -8.25 6.29
CA MET A 209 18.17 -6.95 5.62
C MET A 209 17.71 -5.75 6.46
N ASP A 210 16.61 -5.91 7.21
CA ASP A 210 15.98 -4.84 7.99
C ASP A 210 16.39 -4.87 9.46
N GLU A 211 17.49 -5.55 9.79
CA GLU A 211 17.98 -5.73 11.14
C GLU A 211 19.46 -5.33 11.24
N VAL A 212 19.87 -4.95 12.45
CA VAL A 212 21.26 -4.69 12.81
C VAL A 212 21.72 -5.69 13.85
N THR A 213 22.97 -6.14 13.74
CA THR A 213 23.61 -6.99 14.73
C THR A 213 24.08 -6.15 15.92
N CYS A 214 23.64 -6.54 17.11
CA CYS A 214 23.92 -5.86 18.36
C CYS A 214 24.70 -6.76 19.29
N HIS A 215 25.86 -6.28 19.75
CA HIS A 215 26.69 -7.02 20.69
C HIS A 215 26.42 -6.55 22.12
N ASP A 216 25.94 -7.45 22.97
CA ASP A 216 25.85 -7.20 24.41
C ASP A 216 27.16 -7.60 25.09
N ALA A 217 27.95 -6.59 25.47
CA ALA A 217 29.23 -6.79 26.15
C ALA A 217 29.12 -7.43 27.55
N THR A 218 27.91 -7.44 28.16
CA THR A 218 27.68 -8.04 29.48
C THR A 218 27.54 -9.55 29.39
N THR A 219 26.78 -10.00 28.39
CA THR A 219 26.52 -11.43 28.14
C THR A 219 27.48 -12.03 27.13
N MET A 220 28.25 -11.20 26.41
CA MET A 220 29.12 -11.55 25.29
C MET A 220 28.35 -12.28 24.19
N THR A 221 27.11 -11.86 23.93
CA THR A 221 26.24 -12.43 22.89
C THR A 221 25.81 -11.38 21.89
N ASP A 222 25.64 -11.81 20.65
CA ASP A 222 25.05 -11.01 19.59
C ASP A 222 23.54 -11.24 19.52
N SER A 223 22.78 -10.23 19.11
CA SER A 223 21.34 -10.30 18.84
C SER A 223 20.97 -9.46 17.62
N CYS A 224 19.85 -9.77 17.00
CA CYS A 224 19.30 -8.96 15.90
C CYS A 224 18.21 -8.04 16.44
N HIS A 225 18.25 -6.78 16.02
CA HIS A 225 17.25 -5.77 16.35
C HIS A 225 16.85 -5.00 15.09
N PRO A 226 15.64 -4.45 15.02
CA PRO A 226 15.20 -3.67 13.86
C PRO A 226 16.18 -2.55 13.53
N ALA A 227 16.60 -2.45 12.26
CA ALA A 227 17.50 -1.42 11.77
C ALA A 227 16.92 -0.01 11.98
N SER A 228 15.58 0.12 12.01
CA SER A 228 14.89 1.38 12.31
C SER A 228 15.15 1.88 13.73
N THR A 229 15.33 0.98 14.69
CA THR A 229 15.51 1.32 16.11
C THR A 229 16.98 1.28 16.52
N GLY A 230 17.74 0.35 15.94
CA GLY A 230 19.11 0.09 16.32
C GLY A 230 19.22 -0.82 17.54
N CYS A 231 20.41 -0.84 18.13
CA CYS A 231 20.70 -1.67 19.29
C CYS A 231 20.12 -1.09 20.58
N PRO A 232 19.51 -1.93 21.44
CA PRO A 232 18.98 -1.48 22.72
C PRO A 232 20.11 -1.02 23.63
N VAL A 233 19.84 0.00 24.46
CA VAL A 233 20.79 0.51 25.44
C VAL A 233 20.18 0.47 26.83
N THR A 234 20.98 0.16 27.85
CA THR A 234 20.55 0.26 29.25
C THR A 234 21.19 1.49 29.87
N CYS A 235 20.36 2.47 30.23
CA CYS A 235 20.84 3.72 30.79
C CYS A 235 20.91 3.69 32.32
N ALA A 236 21.81 4.51 32.87
CA ALA A 236 21.88 4.70 34.31
C ALA A 236 20.58 5.35 34.82
N SER A 237 20.28 5.13 36.10
CA SER A 237 19.11 5.78 36.72
C SER A 237 19.23 7.30 36.63
N GLY A 238 18.23 7.96 36.03
CA GLY A 238 18.21 9.41 35.81
C GLY A 238 18.66 9.85 34.42
N ASP A 239 19.30 8.98 33.63
CA ASP A 239 19.57 9.24 32.22
C ASP A 239 18.34 8.94 31.35
N HIS A 240 18.30 9.56 30.19
CA HIS A 240 17.30 9.37 29.16
C HIS A 240 17.83 8.42 28.07
N GLU A 241 17.02 7.43 27.70
CA GLU A 241 17.26 6.62 26.51
C GLU A 241 16.82 7.42 25.27
N CYS A 242 17.80 7.82 24.47
CA CYS A 242 17.59 8.62 23.28
C CYS A 242 17.74 7.76 22.04
N HIS A 243 16.86 8.00 21.07
CA HIS A 243 16.83 7.27 19.82
C HIS A 243 17.07 8.24 18.66
N VAL A 244 17.96 7.83 17.75
CA VAL A 244 18.19 8.50 16.46
C VAL A 244 17.68 7.57 15.37
N PRO A 245 16.62 7.93 14.63
CA PRO A 245 16.14 7.12 13.53
C PRO A 245 17.13 7.13 12.34
N PRO A 246 17.01 6.18 11.40
CA PRO A 246 17.74 6.21 10.14
C PRO A 246 17.54 7.54 9.39
N THR A 247 18.64 8.15 8.97
CA THR A 247 18.63 9.40 8.17
C THR A 247 18.87 9.16 6.68
N CYS A 248 19.08 7.90 6.29
CA CYS A 248 19.22 7.46 4.91
C CYS A 248 18.78 6.00 4.77
N ASP A 249 18.45 5.56 3.54
CA ASP A 249 17.94 4.21 3.28
C ASP A 249 18.90 3.08 3.67
N THR A 250 20.20 3.37 3.72
CA THR A 250 21.24 2.40 4.12
C THR A 250 21.77 2.66 5.53
N CYS A 251 21.24 3.65 6.23
CA CYS A 251 21.65 4.01 7.57
C CYS A 251 20.84 3.17 8.57
N HIS A 252 21.44 2.83 9.69
CA HIS A 252 20.71 2.25 10.81
C HIS A 252 20.43 3.33 11.84
N GLY A 253 19.27 3.22 12.48
CA GLY A 253 18.99 3.94 13.70
C GLY A 253 19.92 3.46 14.81
N TYR A 254 20.08 4.28 15.84
CA TYR A 254 20.82 3.88 17.03
C TYR A 254 20.24 4.54 18.26
N SER A 255 20.39 3.85 19.39
CA SER A 255 20.02 4.38 20.70
C SER A 255 21.26 4.72 21.51
N TYR A 256 21.16 5.71 22.39
CA TYR A 256 22.23 6.14 23.29
C TYR A 256 21.67 6.74 24.58
N CYS A 257 22.47 6.74 25.64
CA CYS A 257 22.08 7.32 26.92
C CYS A 257 22.53 8.78 27.04
N SER A 258 21.65 9.65 27.53
CA SER A 258 21.93 11.07 27.72
C SER A 258 21.50 11.53 29.13
N PRO A 259 22.32 12.29 29.86
CA PRO A 259 21.92 12.89 31.13
C PRO A 259 20.96 14.09 30.95
N SER A 260 20.73 14.52 29.71
CA SER A 260 19.80 15.60 29.33
C SER A 260 18.64 15.04 28.50
N PRO A 261 17.47 15.71 28.47
CA PRO A 261 16.35 15.30 27.62
C PRO A 261 16.81 15.06 26.19
N CYS A 262 16.25 14.03 25.55
CA CYS A 262 16.68 13.62 24.24
C CYS A 262 16.41 14.70 23.19
N PRO A 263 17.41 15.07 22.38
CA PRO A 263 17.16 15.90 21.21
C PRO A 263 16.23 15.14 20.26
N VAL A 264 15.43 15.90 19.52
CA VAL A 264 14.56 15.36 18.48
C VAL A 264 15.40 15.10 17.24
N TYR A 265 15.31 13.89 16.69
CA TYR A 265 15.88 13.53 15.40
C TYR A 265 14.78 12.95 14.54
N CYS A 266 14.71 13.41 13.30
CA CYS A 266 13.68 12.99 12.35
C CYS A 266 14.24 11.99 11.36
N GLY A 267 13.42 11.02 10.96
CA GLY A 267 13.80 10.00 9.99
C GLY A 267 13.97 10.57 8.57
N VAL A 268 14.40 9.72 7.63
CA VAL A 268 14.63 10.09 6.22
C VAL A 268 13.41 10.74 5.54
N ASP A 269 12.19 10.30 5.92
CA ASP A 269 10.91 10.77 5.37
C ASP A 269 10.21 11.83 6.24
N GLU A 270 10.91 12.37 7.23
CA GLU A 270 10.38 13.36 8.15
C GLU A 270 11.16 14.68 8.09
N VAL A 271 10.48 15.77 8.42
CA VAL A 271 11.03 17.11 8.59
C VAL A 271 10.92 17.53 10.05
N MET A 272 11.96 18.17 10.56
CA MET A 272 11.97 18.74 11.90
C MET A 272 11.24 20.08 11.92
N CYS A 273 10.29 20.19 12.84
CA CYS A 273 9.40 21.32 12.97
C CYS A 273 9.55 21.94 14.35
N HIS A 274 9.83 23.25 14.38
CA HIS A 274 9.95 23.98 15.62
C HIS A 274 8.65 24.71 15.95
N ASP A 275 8.02 24.34 17.07
CA ASP A 275 6.89 25.09 17.62
C ASP A 275 7.40 26.23 18.51
N SER A 276 7.38 27.44 17.96
CA SER A 276 7.79 28.67 18.67
C SER A 276 6.93 29.00 19.90
N THR A 277 5.73 28.42 20.04
CA THR A 277 4.85 28.68 21.18
C THR A 277 5.21 27.84 22.40
N THR A 278 5.55 26.57 22.18
CA THR A 278 5.98 25.63 23.22
C THR A 278 7.49 25.57 23.37
N MET A 279 8.24 26.14 22.41
CA MET A 279 9.70 26.02 22.27
C MET A 279 10.14 24.55 22.18
N THR A 280 9.38 23.72 21.46
CA THR A 280 9.66 22.29 21.28
C THR A 280 9.83 21.95 19.80
N ASP A 281 10.72 21.01 19.52
CA ASP A 281 10.86 20.41 18.19
C ASP A 281 9.99 19.16 18.07
N SER A 282 9.47 18.87 16.88
CA SER A 282 8.73 17.66 16.55
C SER A 282 9.07 17.19 15.13
N CYS A 283 8.86 15.91 14.86
CA CYS A 283 9.00 15.36 13.51
C CYS A 283 7.64 15.22 12.85
N HIS A 284 7.56 15.60 11.58
CA HIS A 284 6.35 15.46 10.76
C HIS A 284 6.71 14.87 9.39
N PRO A 285 5.82 14.10 8.73
CA PRO A 285 6.10 13.58 7.40
C PRO A 285 6.45 14.71 6.42
N LYS A 286 7.49 14.53 5.60
CA LYS A 286 7.89 15.49 4.57
C LYS A 286 6.75 15.79 3.60
N SER A 287 5.90 14.80 3.30
CA SER A 287 4.73 14.99 2.45
C SER A 287 3.73 16.01 2.99
N THR A 288 3.59 16.12 4.31
CA THR A 288 2.67 17.05 4.97
C THR A 288 3.35 18.37 5.34
N GLY A 289 4.65 18.34 5.63
CA GLY A 289 5.38 19.50 6.13
C GLY A 289 5.05 19.87 7.58
N CYS A 290 5.64 20.95 8.06
CA CYS A 290 5.46 21.41 9.44
C CYS A 290 4.09 22.04 9.69
N PRO A 291 3.38 21.69 10.77
CA PRO A 291 2.08 22.29 11.08
C PRO A 291 2.24 23.79 11.36
N VAL A 292 1.26 24.57 10.93
CA VAL A 292 1.19 26.02 11.19
C VAL A 292 -0.13 26.36 11.89
N THR A 293 -0.08 27.29 12.83
CA THR A 293 -1.28 27.86 13.46
C THR A 293 -1.54 29.24 12.85
N CYS A 294 -2.66 29.39 12.16
CA CYS A 294 -3.03 30.64 11.51
C CYS A 294 -3.95 31.50 12.37
N LEU A 295 -3.97 32.80 12.11
CA LEU A 295 -4.87 33.72 12.79
C LEU A 295 -6.32 33.45 12.37
N ALA A 296 -7.26 33.90 13.20
CA ALA A 296 -8.67 33.82 12.87
C ALA A 296 -8.96 34.54 11.55
N GLY A 297 -9.53 33.81 10.58
CA GLY A 297 -9.85 34.32 9.24
C GLY A 297 -8.78 34.08 8.18
N GLU A 298 -7.61 33.53 8.55
CA GLU A 298 -6.62 33.05 7.58
C GLU A 298 -6.84 31.58 7.21
N HIS A 299 -6.29 31.19 6.07
CA HIS A 299 -6.30 29.83 5.55
C HIS A 299 -4.94 29.17 5.80
N VAL A 300 -4.96 27.93 6.31
CA VAL A 300 -3.79 27.05 6.31
C VAL A 300 -3.63 26.53 4.89
N CYS A 301 -2.56 26.96 4.24
CA CYS A 301 -2.20 26.53 2.90
C CYS A 301 -1.07 25.52 2.96
N HIS A 302 -1.08 24.59 2.02
CA HIS A 302 -0.14 23.49 1.91
C HIS A 302 0.42 23.44 0.50
N SER A 303 1.73 23.20 0.40
CA SER A 303 2.40 22.86 -0.84
C SER A 303 3.07 21.51 -0.66
N PRO A 304 2.71 20.49 -1.45
CA PRO A 304 3.36 19.20 -1.38
C PRO A 304 4.82 19.30 -1.85
N PRO A 305 5.67 18.31 -1.53
CA PRO A 305 7.00 18.18 -2.09
C PRO A 305 6.98 18.20 -3.62
N VAL A 306 7.84 19.05 -4.20
CA VAL A 306 8.01 19.18 -5.66
C VAL A 306 9.19 18.35 -6.21
N CYS A 307 9.98 17.75 -5.33
CA CYS A 307 11.13 16.93 -5.69
C CYS A 307 11.34 15.78 -4.69
N ALA A 308 12.08 14.76 -5.11
CA ALA A 308 12.48 13.67 -4.22
C ALA A 308 13.40 14.22 -3.12
N GLY A 309 12.98 14.08 -1.87
CA GLY A 309 13.68 14.62 -0.70
C GLY A 309 13.40 16.09 -0.38
N CYS A 310 12.58 16.79 -1.18
CA CYS A 310 12.03 18.08 -0.80
C CYS A 310 10.99 17.92 0.32
N ASP A 311 10.86 18.94 1.16
CA ASP A 311 9.81 18.99 2.17
C ASP A 311 8.60 19.73 1.62
N GLY A 312 7.41 19.23 1.93
CA GLY A 312 6.19 20.01 1.86
C GLY A 312 6.26 21.11 2.91
N TYR A 313 5.54 22.20 2.68
CA TYR A 313 5.49 23.28 3.65
C TYR A 313 4.08 23.83 3.76
N ASN A 314 3.74 24.24 4.98
CA ASN A 314 2.47 24.88 5.28
C ASN A 314 2.72 26.37 5.57
N TRP A 315 1.76 27.22 5.21
CA TRP A 315 1.81 28.65 5.52
C TRP A 315 0.41 29.21 5.74
N CYS A 316 0.34 30.38 6.36
CA CYS A 316 -0.91 31.09 6.56
C CYS A 316 -1.12 32.13 5.47
N SER A 317 -2.33 32.18 4.93
CA SER A 317 -2.73 33.13 3.89
C SER A 317 -4.03 33.81 4.26
N SER A 318 -4.10 35.13 4.10
CA SER A 318 -5.37 35.89 4.18
C SER A 318 -6.27 35.71 2.97
N HIS A 319 -5.79 35.02 1.93
CA HIS A 319 -6.51 34.69 0.71
C HIS A 319 -6.62 33.17 0.56
N THR A 320 -7.55 32.71 -0.27
CA THR A 320 -7.67 31.30 -0.65
C THR A 320 -6.31 30.78 -1.12
N CYS A 321 -5.97 29.56 -0.71
CA CYS A 321 -4.67 28.97 -0.99
C CYS A 321 -4.47 28.80 -2.51
N PRO A 322 -3.31 29.20 -3.05
CA PRO A 322 -2.98 28.90 -4.43
C PRO A 322 -2.91 27.37 -4.59
N LEU A 323 -3.42 26.88 -5.72
CA LEU A 323 -3.27 25.47 -6.06
C LEU A 323 -1.79 25.16 -6.31
N THR A 324 -1.29 24.13 -5.67
CA THR A 324 0.07 23.60 -5.87
C THR A 324 -0.05 22.11 -6.14
N CYS A 325 0.73 21.61 -7.08
CA CYS A 325 0.70 20.21 -7.50
C CYS A 325 1.95 19.49 -7.02
N GLY A 326 1.84 18.21 -6.68
CA GLY A 326 2.96 17.40 -6.21
C GLY A 326 3.95 17.02 -7.31
N MET A 327 5.07 16.38 -6.92
CA MET A 327 6.13 15.92 -7.84
C MET A 327 5.64 15.05 -9.01
N HIS A 328 4.53 14.34 -8.83
CA HIS A 328 3.95 13.46 -9.85
C HIS A 328 2.71 14.04 -10.51
N GLU A 329 2.50 15.35 -10.40
CA GLU A 329 1.34 16.04 -10.95
C GLU A 329 1.76 17.22 -11.83
N VAL A 330 0.85 17.62 -12.70
CA VAL A 330 0.97 18.80 -13.55
C VAL A 330 -0.19 19.73 -13.27
N LEU A 331 0.11 21.03 -13.16
CA LEU A 331 -0.89 22.08 -13.03
C LEU A 331 -1.55 22.33 -14.38
N CYS A 332 -2.86 22.15 -14.44
CA CYS A 332 -3.67 22.25 -15.63
C CYS A 332 -4.67 23.39 -15.48
N HIS A 333 -4.52 24.40 -16.33
CA HIS A 333 -5.45 25.51 -16.42
C HIS A 333 -6.55 25.20 -17.44
N ASP A 334 -7.80 25.13 -16.99
CA ASP A 334 -8.95 25.08 -17.87
C ASP A 334 -9.39 26.50 -18.22
N ALA A 335 -9.08 26.94 -19.44
CA ALA A 335 -9.44 28.26 -19.94
C ALA A 335 -10.96 28.48 -20.10
N THR A 336 -11.77 27.42 -20.11
CA THR A 336 -13.22 27.51 -20.24
C THR A 336 -13.89 27.83 -18.91
N THR A 337 -13.43 27.21 -17.82
CA THR A 337 -13.92 27.43 -16.46
C THR A 337 -13.09 28.46 -15.70
N MET A 338 -11.93 28.85 -16.23
CA MET A 338 -10.91 29.66 -15.57
C MET A 338 -10.46 29.05 -14.24
N THR A 339 -10.34 27.72 -14.19
CA THR A 339 -9.93 26.99 -12.98
C THR A 339 -8.65 26.21 -13.20
N ASP A 340 -7.77 26.22 -12.20
CA ASP A 340 -6.60 25.35 -12.16
C ASP A 340 -6.93 24.02 -11.48
N SER A 341 -6.28 22.95 -11.91
CA SER A 341 -6.44 21.58 -11.38
C SER A 341 -5.11 20.83 -11.44
N CYS A 342 -4.87 19.90 -10.53
CA CYS A 342 -3.71 19.01 -10.58
C CYS A 342 -4.12 17.68 -11.21
N HIS A 343 -3.33 17.21 -12.17
CA HIS A 343 -3.51 15.90 -12.82
C HIS A 343 -2.22 15.10 -12.77
N PRO A 344 -2.28 13.76 -12.73
CA PRO A 344 -1.07 12.95 -12.78
C PRO A 344 -0.21 13.32 -13.99
N ALA A 345 1.09 13.53 -13.78
CA ALA A 345 2.04 13.90 -14.82
C ALA A 345 2.09 12.86 -15.95
N THR A 346 1.82 11.59 -15.62
CA THR A 346 1.69 10.50 -16.59
C THR A 346 0.49 10.66 -17.52
N SER A 347 -0.61 11.25 -17.04
CA SER A 347 -1.85 11.47 -17.79
C SER A 347 -1.86 12.79 -18.57
N GLY A 348 -1.10 13.79 -18.10
CA GLY A 348 -1.12 15.14 -18.64
C GLY A 348 -2.42 15.89 -18.36
N CYS A 349 -2.53 17.11 -18.90
CA CYS A 349 -3.73 17.94 -18.73
C CYS A 349 -4.88 17.48 -19.62
N PRO A 350 -6.12 17.39 -19.10
CA PRO A 350 -7.27 17.03 -19.92
C PRO A 350 -7.49 18.08 -21.02
N VAL A 351 -7.86 17.63 -22.22
CA VAL A 351 -8.22 18.51 -23.35
C VAL A 351 -9.63 18.21 -23.81
N THR A 352 -10.39 19.26 -24.09
CA THR A 352 -11.72 19.14 -24.72
C THR A 352 -11.56 19.35 -26.22
N CYS A 353 -11.89 18.33 -27.01
CA CYS A 353 -11.75 18.39 -28.45
C CYS A 353 -13.05 18.78 -29.17
N PRO A 354 -12.96 19.46 -30.32
CA PRO A 354 -14.11 19.70 -31.19
C PRO A 354 -14.82 18.39 -31.56
N ALA A 355 -16.12 18.48 -31.84
CA ALA A 355 -16.88 17.32 -32.29
C ALA A 355 -16.28 16.75 -33.60
N GLY A 356 -15.86 15.48 -33.55
CA GLY A 356 -15.22 14.79 -34.66
C GLY A 356 -13.70 14.61 -34.53
N ASP A 357 -13.05 15.31 -33.59
CA ASP A 357 -11.63 15.11 -33.27
C ASP A 357 -11.45 14.03 -32.20
N HIS A 358 -10.28 13.42 -32.19
CA HIS A 358 -9.83 12.43 -31.22
C HIS A 358 -8.92 13.08 -30.17
N VAL A 359 -9.13 12.74 -28.89
CA VAL A 359 -8.18 13.05 -27.82
C VAL A 359 -7.01 12.08 -27.94
N CYS A 360 -5.85 12.60 -28.29
CA CYS A 360 -4.61 11.85 -28.31
C CYS A 360 -3.79 12.13 -27.07
N HIS A 361 -3.01 11.13 -26.65
CA HIS A 361 -2.19 11.15 -25.46
C HIS A 361 -0.79 10.65 -25.80
N SER A 362 0.23 11.33 -25.27
CA SER A 362 1.60 10.80 -25.24
C SER A 362 1.97 10.47 -23.80
N VAL A 363 2.42 9.25 -23.56
CA VAL A 363 2.99 8.89 -22.26
C VAL A 363 4.30 9.64 -22.04
N ALA A 364 4.55 10.08 -20.81
CA ALA A 364 5.85 10.64 -20.44
C ALA A 364 6.93 9.55 -20.58
N THR A 365 7.88 9.74 -21.51
CA THR A 365 8.97 8.76 -21.74
C THR A 365 10.23 9.06 -20.95
N CYS A 366 10.24 10.10 -20.10
CA CYS A 366 11.39 10.49 -19.30
C CYS A 366 10.99 10.91 -17.88
N GLN A 367 11.90 10.74 -16.93
CA GLN A 367 11.73 11.20 -15.56
C GLN A 367 11.70 12.73 -15.53
N GLY A 368 10.56 13.31 -15.15
CA GLY A 368 10.32 14.76 -15.19
C GLY A 368 9.71 15.27 -16.50
N CYS A 369 9.47 14.41 -17.49
CA CYS A 369 8.59 14.74 -18.62
C CYS A 369 7.13 14.65 -18.18
N HIS A 370 6.27 15.46 -18.79
CA HIS A 370 4.82 15.34 -18.63
C HIS A 370 4.23 14.72 -19.90
N GLY A 371 3.25 13.84 -19.71
CA GLY A 371 2.37 13.49 -20.81
C GLY A 371 1.60 14.73 -21.26
N TYR A 372 1.31 14.83 -22.55
CA TYR A 372 0.45 15.87 -23.07
C TYR A 372 -0.70 15.24 -23.84
N ASN A 373 -1.87 15.84 -23.70
CA ASN A 373 -3.03 15.50 -24.49
C ASN A 373 -3.22 16.55 -25.58
N TRP A 374 -3.64 16.13 -26.78
CA TRP A 374 -3.94 17.05 -27.89
C TRP A 374 -5.13 16.55 -28.70
N CYS A 375 -5.75 17.46 -29.44
CA CYS A 375 -6.83 17.12 -30.36
C CYS A 375 -6.28 16.82 -31.75
N SER A 376 -6.73 15.71 -32.32
CA SER A 376 -6.33 15.27 -33.65
C SER A 376 -7.56 14.95 -34.49
N SER A 377 -7.62 15.49 -35.71
CA SER A 377 -8.68 15.16 -36.68
C SER A 377 -8.53 13.75 -37.27
N THR A 378 -7.44 13.04 -36.98
CA THR A 378 -7.22 11.64 -37.33
C THR A 378 -7.04 10.78 -36.07
N PRO A 379 -7.43 9.49 -36.09
CA PRO A 379 -7.20 8.58 -34.97
C PRO A 379 -5.73 8.56 -34.55
N CYS A 380 -5.49 8.54 -33.24
CA CYS A 380 -4.15 8.58 -32.67
C CYS A 380 -3.40 7.29 -33.05
N THR A 381 -2.23 7.44 -33.65
CA THR A 381 -1.32 6.32 -33.86
C THR A 381 -0.63 6.00 -32.54
N VAL A 382 -0.87 4.79 -32.04
CA VAL A 382 -0.25 4.24 -30.81
C VAL A 382 1.25 4.11 -30.96
#